data_AF-A0A7R6XX30-F1
#
_entry.id   AF-A0A7R6XX30-F1
#
_cell.length_a   1.000
_cell.length_b   1.000
_cell.length_c   1.000
_cell.angle_alpha   90.00
_cell.angle_beta   90.00
_cell.angle_gamma   90.00
#
_symmetry.space_group_name_H-M   'P 1'
#
loop_
_entity.id
_entity.type
_entity.pdbx_description
1 polymer ?
#
loop_
_entity_poly.entity_id
_entity_poly.type
_entity_poly.pdbx_seq_one_letter_code
_entity_poly.pdbx_strand_id
1 'polypeptide(L)'
;MTGEELREAIRALLADHPAISISSKGHATHAERYVATNGAPLGFEPARVRHQNLWVRADSVRVNRLSDIDSEPYDHSTFAESKPNHNLFGEAAFKDADLICFKVTDLWQAVRIVAEVAGLKGSP
;
A
#
# COMPACT_ATOMS: atom_id res chain seq x y z
N MET A 1 13.92 7.69 -13.83
CA MET A 1 13.02 8.30 -12.85
C MET A 1 13.78 8.38 -11.52
N THR A 2 13.85 9.56 -10.91
CA THR A 2 14.40 9.74 -9.56
C THR A 2 13.41 9.22 -8.50
N GLY A 3 13.85 9.07 -7.25
CA GLY A 3 12.95 8.68 -6.16
C GLY A 3 11.83 9.70 -5.93
N GLU A 4 12.10 10.98 -6.14
CA GLU A 4 11.11 12.06 -6.05
C GLU A 4 10.10 12.03 -7.21
N GLU A 5 10.58 11.85 -8.44
CA GLU A 5 9.68 11.70 -9.60
C GLU A 5 8.75 10.48 -9.44
N LEU A 6 9.28 9.36 -8.92
CA LEU A 6 8.48 8.17 -8.64
C LEU A 6 7.45 8.44 -7.54
N ARG A 7 7.84 9.14 -6.47
CA ARG A 7 6.93 9.54 -5.39
C ARG A 7 5.77 10.35 -5.93
N GLU A 8 6.03 11.42 -6.67
CA GLU A 8 4.97 12.27 -7.21
C GLU A 8 4.11 11.54 -8.25
N ALA A 9 4.70 10.67 -9.06
CA ALA A 9 3.95 9.85 -10.00
C ALA A 9 3.00 8.86 -9.31
N ILE A 10 3.42 8.26 -8.18
CA ILE A 10 2.56 7.41 -7.35
C ILE A 10 1.45 8.23 -6.70
N ARG A 11 1.74 9.45 -6.19
CA ARG A 11 0.69 10.33 -5.67
C ARG A 11 -0.36 10.69 -6.71
N ALA A 12 0.09 11.05 -7.91
CA ALA A 12 -0.82 11.35 -9.03
C ALA A 12 -1.66 10.12 -9.39
N LEU A 13 -1.04 8.94 -9.50
CA LEU A 13 -1.75 7.68 -9.70
C LEU A 13 -2.84 7.47 -8.64
N LEU A 14 -2.52 7.62 -7.35
CA LEU A 14 -3.47 7.38 -6.26
C LEU A 14 -4.59 8.43 -6.19
N ALA A 15 -4.28 9.69 -6.53
CA ALA A 15 -5.24 10.79 -6.55
C ALA A 15 -6.23 10.67 -7.72
N ASP A 16 -5.75 10.21 -8.89
CA ASP A 16 -6.54 10.12 -10.12
C ASP A 16 -7.24 8.75 -10.28
N HIS A 17 -6.87 7.74 -9.48
CA HIS A 17 -7.44 6.39 -9.62
C HIS A 17 -8.91 6.36 -9.16
N PRO A 18 -9.87 6.01 -10.03
CA PRO A 18 -11.32 6.16 -9.74
C PRO A 18 -11.84 5.26 -8.62
N ALA A 19 -11.12 4.18 -8.32
CA ALA A 19 -11.47 3.25 -7.26
C ALA A 19 -10.69 3.47 -5.95
N ILE A 20 -9.84 4.49 -5.86
CA ILE A 20 -9.07 4.81 -4.65
C ILE A 20 -9.54 6.17 -4.12
N SER A 21 -9.65 6.29 -2.80
CA SER A 21 -9.88 7.56 -2.13
C SER A 21 -9.01 7.67 -0.89
N ILE A 22 -8.80 8.90 -0.41
CA ILE A 22 -8.10 9.13 0.86
C ILE A 22 -8.93 8.51 2.00
N SER A 23 -8.28 7.76 2.89
CA SER A 23 -8.96 7.19 4.06
C SER A 23 -9.56 8.30 4.93
N SER A 24 -10.64 8.00 5.67
CA SER A 24 -11.23 8.90 6.68
C SER A 24 -10.21 9.38 7.74
N LYS A 25 -9.10 8.68 7.89
CA LYS A 25 -8.00 9.01 8.81
C LYS A 25 -6.96 9.95 8.18
N GLY A 26 -7.12 10.30 6.90
CA GLY A 26 -6.23 11.18 6.17
C GLY A 26 -4.79 10.66 6.11
N HIS A 27 -3.87 11.55 5.76
CA HIS A 27 -2.44 11.26 5.73
C HIS A 27 -1.78 11.57 7.09
N ALA A 28 -0.76 10.79 7.44
CA ALA A 28 0.13 11.02 8.56
C ALA A 28 1.52 11.42 8.05
N THR A 29 2.34 12.01 8.93
CA THR A 29 3.68 12.54 8.60
C THR A 29 4.58 11.57 7.84
N HIS A 30 4.46 10.27 8.09
CA HIS A 30 5.29 9.23 7.47
C HIS A 30 4.49 8.18 6.69
N ALA A 31 3.18 8.38 6.49
CA ALA A 31 2.34 7.44 5.76
C ALA A 31 1.08 8.13 5.21
N GLU A 32 0.89 8.04 3.90
CA GLU A 32 -0.33 8.44 3.22
C GLU A 32 -1.30 7.24 3.20
N ARG A 33 -2.50 7.39 3.77
CA ARG A 33 -3.51 6.33 3.86
C ARG A 33 -4.63 6.54 2.86
N TYR A 34 -4.95 5.46 2.15
CA TYR A 34 -5.99 5.38 1.15
C TYR A 34 -6.87 4.15 1.40
N VAL A 35 -8.03 4.14 0.76
CA VAL A 35 -8.96 3.02 0.77
C VAL A 35 -9.49 2.83 -0.65
N ALA A 36 -9.57 1.57 -1.08
CA ALA A 36 -10.23 1.23 -2.32
C ALA A 36 -11.75 1.16 -2.16
N THR A 37 -12.52 1.27 -3.25
CA THR A 37 -14.00 1.21 -3.20
C THR A 37 -14.57 -0.11 -2.68
N ASN A 38 -13.75 -1.17 -2.65
CA ASN A 38 -14.06 -2.45 -2.02
C ASN A 38 -13.72 -2.50 -0.50
N GLY A 39 -13.23 -1.41 0.07
CA GLY A 39 -12.82 -1.32 1.48
C GLY A 39 -11.39 -1.79 1.78
N ALA A 40 -10.62 -2.24 0.78
CA ALA A 40 -9.24 -2.65 0.99
C ALA A 40 -8.35 -1.42 1.30
N PRO A 41 -7.56 -1.43 2.38
CA PRO A 41 -6.70 -0.31 2.72
C PRO A 41 -5.41 -0.34 1.89
N LEU A 42 -4.91 0.84 1.54
CA LEU A 42 -3.65 1.03 0.82
C LEU A 42 -2.83 2.14 1.48
N GLY A 43 -1.59 1.84 1.84
CA GLY A 43 -0.68 2.74 2.51
C GLY A 43 0.47 3.08 1.59
N PHE A 44 0.95 4.32 1.67
CA PHE A 44 2.09 4.77 0.89
C PHE A 44 3.07 5.51 1.78
N GLU A 45 4.35 5.07 1.81
CA GLU A 45 5.43 5.78 2.48
C GLU A 45 6.32 6.51 1.47
N PRO A 46 6.14 7.82 1.30
CA PRO A 46 6.82 8.60 0.27
C PRO A 46 8.27 9.00 0.61
N ALA A 47 8.72 8.78 1.85
CA ALA A 47 9.96 9.37 2.37
C ALA A 47 11.24 8.59 1.96
N ARG A 48 11.13 7.64 1.05
CA ARG A 48 12.22 6.74 0.65
C ARG A 48 12.87 7.24 -0.64
N VAL A 49 14.20 7.13 -0.72
CA VAL A 49 14.99 7.71 -1.83
C VAL A 49 15.25 6.70 -2.96
N ARG A 50 15.34 5.40 -2.64
CA ARG A 50 15.73 4.34 -3.59
C ARG A 50 14.56 3.51 -4.13
N HIS A 51 13.48 3.47 -3.38
CA HIS A 51 12.22 2.79 -3.68
C HIS A 51 11.12 3.57 -2.96
N GLN A 52 9.88 3.21 -3.19
CA GLN A 52 8.72 3.71 -2.46
C GLN A 52 7.98 2.52 -1.85
N ASN A 53 7.56 2.63 -0.59
CA ASN A 53 6.84 1.53 0.05
C ASN A 53 5.33 1.67 -0.20
N LEU A 54 4.73 0.63 -0.78
CA LEU A 54 3.28 0.46 -0.80
C LEU A 54 2.89 -0.66 0.16
N TRP A 55 1.99 -0.35 1.07
CA TRP A 55 1.48 -1.25 2.09
C TRP A 55 0.07 -1.67 1.76
N VAL A 56 -0.18 -2.97 1.80
CA VAL A 56 -1.49 -3.55 1.54
C VAL A 56 -1.78 -4.63 2.56
N ARG A 57 -3.05 -5.03 2.71
CA ARG A 57 -3.34 -6.28 3.41
C ARG A 57 -2.92 -7.46 2.54
N ALA A 58 -2.36 -8.49 3.15
CA ALA A 58 -1.94 -9.70 2.44
C ALA A 58 -3.13 -10.37 1.71
N ASP A 59 -4.33 -10.30 2.27
CA ASP A 59 -5.56 -10.83 1.66
C ASP A 59 -6.19 -9.92 0.61
N SER A 60 -5.68 -8.69 0.43
CA SER A 60 -6.14 -7.75 -0.59
C SER A 60 -5.42 -7.89 -1.94
N VAL A 61 -4.48 -8.83 -2.07
CA VAL A 61 -3.69 -9.02 -3.28
C VAL A 61 -3.42 -10.50 -3.54
N ARG A 62 -3.24 -10.85 -4.81
CA ARG A 62 -2.71 -12.17 -5.19
C ARG A 62 -1.19 -12.07 -5.34
N VAL A 63 -0.46 -12.41 -4.28
CA VAL A 63 1.01 -12.24 -4.19
C VAL A 63 1.75 -12.91 -5.35
N ASN A 64 1.26 -14.06 -5.83
CA ASN A 64 1.85 -14.76 -6.98
C ASN A 64 1.81 -13.95 -8.29
N ARG A 65 0.90 -12.97 -8.42
CA ARG A 65 0.85 -12.05 -9.58
C ARG A 65 1.79 -10.86 -9.45
N LEU A 66 2.40 -10.69 -8.28
CA LEU A 66 3.31 -9.60 -7.93
C LEU A 66 4.67 -10.14 -7.47
N SER A 67 4.98 -11.41 -7.78
CA SER A 67 6.15 -12.12 -7.27
C SER A 67 7.49 -11.56 -7.76
N ASP A 68 7.47 -10.75 -8.82
CA ASP A 68 8.62 -10.05 -9.37
C ASP A 68 8.90 -8.70 -8.69
N ILE A 69 8.07 -8.30 -7.73
CA ILE A 69 8.23 -7.06 -6.96
C ILE A 69 8.80 -7.43 -5.59
N ASP A 70 9.93 -6.80 -5.22
CA ASP A 70 10.52 -6.96 -3.89
C ASP A 70 9.49 -6.59 -2.81
N SER A 71 9.30 -7.49 -1.84
CA SER A 71 8.27 -7.34 -0.82
C SER A 71 8.62 -8.05 0.47
N GLU A 72 8.03 -7.56 1.55
CA GLU A 72 8.22 -8.08 2.89
C GLU A 72 6.85 -8.34 3.54
N PRO A 73 6.54 -9.59 3.90
CA PRO A 73 5.32 -9.92 4.62
C PRO A 73 5.47 -9.59 6.12
N TYR A 74 4.37 -9.14 6.74
CA TYR A 74 4.28 -8.88 8.17
C TYR A 74 3.07 -9.60 8.74
N ASP A 75 3.31 -10.50 9.70
CA ASP A 75 2.27 -11.21 10.44
C ASP A 75 1.71 -10.32 11.56
N HIS A 76 0.40 -10.11 11.56
CA HIS A 76 -0.27 -9.24 12.54
C HIS A 76 -0.06 -9.67 13.98
N SER A 77 0.09 -10.98 14.23
CA SER A 77 0.29 -11.53 15.57
C SER A 77 1.66 -11.15 16.16
N THR A 78 2.60 -10.68 15.32
CA THR A 78 3.98 -10.37 15.71
C THR A 78 4.39 -8.91 15.46
N PHE A 79 3.44 -7.99 15.22
CA PHE A 79 3.75 -6.57 14.96
C PHE A 79 4.58 -5.88 16.05
N ALA A 80 4.50 -6.34 17.31
CA ALA A 80 5.35 -5.84 18.38
C ALA A 80 6.85 -6.09 18.13
N GLU A 81 7.18 -7.16 17.39
CA GLU A 81 8.52 -7.59 17.07
C GLU A 81 8.96 -7.09 15.69
N SER A 82 8.13 -7.30 14.67
CA SER A 82 8.43 -6.96 13.27
C SER A 82 8.35 -5.45 12.98
N LYS A 83 7.65 -4.68 13.82
CA LYS A 83 7.58 -3.21 13.81
C LYS A 83 7.31 -2.61 12.41
N PRO A 84 6.19 -2.97 11.75
CA PRO A 84 5.74 -2.25 10.57
C PRO A 84 5.47 -0.77 10.92
N ASN A 85 5.29 0.08 9.91
CA ASN A 85 5.08 1.50 10.16
C ASN A 85 3.75 1.76 10.88
N HIS A 86 3.85 2.03 12.19
CA HIS A 86 2.71 2.31 13.07
C HIS A 86 1.85 3.50 12.63
N ASN A 87 2.36 4.40 11.77
CA ASN A 87 1.55 5.48 11.20
C ASN A 87 0.42 4.95 10.32
N LEU A 88 0.50 3.72 9.81
CA LEU A 88 -0.59 3.07 9.08
C LEU A 88 -1.77 2.74 10.02
N PHE A 89 -1.51 2.41 11.28
CA PHE A 89 -2.50 1.91 12.24
C PHE A 89 -3.51 2.94 12.75
N GLY A 90 -3.41 4.19 12.29
CA GLY A 90 -4.53 5.12 12.41
C GLY A 90 -5.78 4.61 11.68
N GLU A 91 -5.59 3.78 10.66
CA GLU A 91 -6.62 3.00 9.96
C GLU A 91 -6.60 1.56 10.49
N ALA A 92 -7.71 1.13 11.11
CA ALA A 92 -7.79 -0.14 11.83
C ALA A 92 -7.58 -1.35 10.91
N ALA A 93 -7.96 -1.21 9.65
CA ALA A 93 -7.78 -2.24 8.63
C ALA A 93 -6.30 -2.62 8.39
N PHE A 94 -5.33 -1.79 8.80
CA PHE A 94 -3.90 -2.17 8.79
C PHE A 94 -3.44 -2.86 10.06
N LYS A 95 -4.12 -2.63 11.19
CA LYS A 95 -3.73 -3.19 12.49
C LYS A 95 -4.23 -4.62 12.66
N ASP A 96 -5.40 -4.92 12.08
CA ASP A 96 -6.15 -6.14 12.34
C ASP A 96 -5.96 -7.21 11.24
N ALA A 97 -4.89 -7.12 10.44
CA ALA A 97 -4.62 -8.01 9.32
C ALA A 97 -3.13 -8.13 9.01
N ASP A 98 -2.73 -9.26 8.42
CA ASP A 98 -1.39 -9.42 7.87
C ASP A 98 -1.16 -8.42 6.74
N LEU A 99 0.07 -7.90 6.65
CA LEU A 99 0.44 -6.88 5.69
C LEU A 99 1.52 -7.37 4.73
N ILE A 100 1.59 -6.73 3.59
CA ILE A 100 2.72 -6.81 2.68
C ILE A 100 3.21 -5.40 2.38
N CYS A 101 4.50 -5.19 2.57
CA CYS A 101 5.20 -3.98 2.16
C CYS A 101 5.92 -4.25 0.84
N PHE A 102 5.43 -3.68 -0.26
CA PHE A 102 6.10 -3.71 -1.55
C PHE A 102 7.10 -2.56 -1.68
N LYS A 103 8.34 -2.88 -2.04
CA LYS A 103 9.43 -1.92 -2.27
C LYS A 103 9.50 -1.56 -3.76
N VAL A 104 8.66 -0.62 -4.16
CA VAL A 104 8.44 -0.24 -5.55
C VAL A 104 9.60 0.61 -6.09
N THR A 105 10.17 0.23 -7.23
CA THR A 105 11.26 0.94 -7.91
C THR A 105 10.85 1.66 -9.19
N ASP A 106 9.66 1.39 -9.70
CA ASP A 106 9.11 2.04 -10.89
C ASP A 106 7.57 2.20 -10.83
N LEU A 107 7.03 3.07 -11.69
CA LEU A 107 5.60 3.38 -11.67
C LEU A 107 4.73 2.17 -12.07
N TRP A 108 5.22 1.27 -12.93
CA TRP A 108 4.43 0.14 -13.41
C TRP A 108 4.19 -0.90 -12.32
N GLN A 109 5.18 -1.13 -11.45
CA GLN A 109 5.01 -1.92 -10.24
C GLN A 109 3.90 -1.33 -9.34
N ALA A 110 3.90 -0.01 -9.13
CA ALA A 110 2.85 0.66 -8.35
C ALA A 110 1.47 0.50 -8.99
N VAL A 111 1.35 0.68 -10.31
CA VAL A 111 0.10 0.45 -11.05
C VAL A 111 -0.42 -0.97 -10.85
N ARG A 112 0.43 -1.99 -10.92
CA ARG A 112 0.02 -3.39 -10.72
C ARG A 112 -0.48 -3.66 -9.30
N ILE A 113 0.19 -3.10 -8.29
CA ILE A 113 -0.23 -3.22 -6.89
C ILE A 113 -1.58 -2.54 -6.68
N VAL A 114 -1.73 -1.28 -7.14
CA VAL A 114 -2.99 -0.52 -7.03
C VAL A 114 -4.13 -1.23 -7.75
N ALA A 115 -3.87 -1.80 -8.92
CA ALA A 115 -4.87 -2.56 -9.67
C ALA A 115 -5.31 -3.86 -8.97
N GLU A 116 -4.39 -4.59 -8.33
CA GLU A 116 -4.76 -5.77 -7.54
C GLU A 116 -5.61 -5.38 -6.31
N VAL A 117 -5.23 -4.31 -5.59
CA VAL A 117 -5.98 -3.81 -4.42
C VAL A 117 -7.37 -3.29 -4.80
N ALA A 118 -7.44 -2.43 -5.84
CA ALA A 118 -8.70 -1.89 -6.35
C ALA A 118 -9.59 -2.95 -7.02
N GLY A 119 -9.02 -4.10 -7.38
CA GLY A 119 -9.63 -5.15 -8.19
C GLY A 119 -10.22 -6.33 -7.42
N LEU A 120 -10.29 -6.30 -6.08
CA LEU A 120 -11.07 -7.28 -5.31
C LEU A 120 -12.51 -6.79 -5.11
N LYS A 121 -13.37 -6.98 -6.11
CA LYS A 121 -14.76 -7.36 -5.80
C LYS A 121 -14.68 -8.77 -5.23
N GLY A 122 -14.93 -8.94 -3.93
CA GLY A 122 -15.30 -10.24 -3.41
C GLY A 122 -16.46 -10.76 -4.26
N SER A 123 -16.24 -11.86 -4.97
CA SER A 123 -17.37 -12.69 -5.39
C SER A 123 -17.94 -13.34 -4.12
N PRO A 124 -19.27 -13.53 -4.06
CA PRO A 124 -20.01 -13.88 -2.85
C PRO A 124 -19.55 -15.17 -2.16
#